data_AF-A0A483NBK8-F1
#
_entry.id   AF-A0A483NBK8-F1
#
_cell.length_a   1.000
_cell.length_b   1.000
_cell.length_c   1.000
_cell.angle_alpha   90.00
_cell.angle_beta   90.00
_cell.angle_gamma   90.00
#
_symmetry.space_group_name_H-M   'P 1'
#
loop_
_entity.id
_entity.type
_entity.pdbx_description
1 polymer ?
#
loop_
_entity_poly.entity_id
_entity_poly.type
_entity_poly.pdbx_seq_one_letter_code
_entity_poly.pdbx_strand_id
1 'polypeptide(L)' 'DGIFPIDAVFMPVRDVNYSIHSYGSGNEIREVLFLEIWTNGGLTPREALYEASRN' A
#
# COMPACT_ATOMS: atom_id res chain seq x y z
N ASP A 1 -32.28 3.31 27.03
CA ASP A 1 -31.79 3.09 25.66
C ASP A 1 -30.34 3.54 25.54
N GLY A 2 -29.41 2.63 25.82
CA GLY A 2 -27.98 2.90 25.75
C GLY A 2 -27.40 2.28 24.48
N ILE A 3 -27.09 3.10 23.48
CA ILE A 3 -26.34 2.69 22.30
C ILE A 3 -24.93 3.24 22.44
N PHE A 4 -23.93 2.38 22.35
CA PHE A 4 -22.52 2.75 22.31
C PHE A 4 -22.05 2.63 20.87
N PRO A 5 -21.98 3.74 20.11
CA PRO A 5 -21.46 3.69 18.76
C PRO A 5 -19.97 3.34 18.80
N ILE A 6 -19.57 2.42 17.92
CA ILE A 6 -18.16 2.09 17.68
C ILE A 6 -17.83 2.54 16.27
N ASP A 7 -16.70 3.21 16.12
CA ASP A 7 -16.19 3.58 14.80
C ASP A 7 -15.64 2.35 14.09
N ALA A 8 -16.32 1.94 13.03
CA ALA A 8 -15.88 0.85 12.19
C ALA A 8 -14.87 1.38 11.16
N VAL A 9 -13.64 0.86 11.20
CA VAL A 9 -12.62 1.14 10.18
C VAL A 9 -12.65 0.03 9.14
N PHE A 10 -13.28 0.33 8.00
CA PHE A 10 -13.44 -0.61 6.89
C PHE A 10 -12.26 -0.62 5.91
N MET A 11 -11.29 0.28 6.07
CA MET A 11 -10.13 0.34 5.17
C MET A 11 -9.23 -0.89 5.40
N PRO A 12 -9.07 -1.77 4.38
CA PRO A 12 -8.30 -3.01 4.54
C PRO A 12 -6.79 -2.75 4.54
N VAL A 13 -6.33 -1.66 3.91
CA VAL A 13 -4.95 -1.19 3.94
C VAL A 13 -4.75 -0.30 5.17
N ARG A 14 -3.77 -0.64 6.00
CA ARG A 14 -3.45 0.04 7.26
C ARG A 14 -2.36 1.08 7.10
N ASP A 15 -1.35 0.76 6.29
CA ASP A 15 -0.23 1.66 6.01
C ASP A 15 0.42 1.28 4.67
N VAL A 16 1.10 2.25 4.06
CA VAL A 16 1.91 2.07 2.86
C VAL A 16 3.16 2.95 2.95
N ASN A 17 4.32 2.32 2.86
CA ASN A 17 5.60 3.00 2.73
C ASN A 17 6.23 2.66 1.36
N TYR A 18 7.07 3.57 0.87
CA TYR A 18 7.75 3.37 -0.41
C TYR A 18 9.15 3.97 -0.39
N SER A 19 10.03 3.42 -1.21
CA SER A 19 11.31 4.01 -1.54
C SER A 19 11.64 3.81 -3.00
N ILE A 20 12.32 4.80 -3.59
CA ILE A 20 12.81 4.73 -4.97
C ILE A 20 14.32 4.78 -4.89
N HIS A 21 14.96 3.78 -5.50
CA HIS A 21 16.41 3.68 -5.57
C HIS A 21 16.85 3.79 -7.02
N SER A 22 17.55 4.86 -7.35
CA SER A 22 18.12 5.06 -8.68
C SER A 22 19.50 4.41 -8.77
N TYR A 23 19.80 3.79 -9.91
CA TYR A 23 21.10 3.19 -10.20
C TYR A 23 21.47 3.42 -11.67
N GLY A 24 22.77 3.54 -11.93
CA GLY A 24 23.30 3.90 -13.25
C GLY A 24 24.30 5.05 -13.17
N SER A 25 24.92 5.38 -14.30
CA SER A 25 25.91 6.45 -14.40
C SER A 25 25.78 7.15 -15.76
N GLY A 26 26.09 8.45 -15.80
CA GLY A 26 25.95 9.26 -17.01
C GLY A 26 24.48 9.42 -17.44
N ASN A 27 24.19 9.13 -18.71
CA ASN A 27 22.86 9.34 -19.30
C ASN A 27 21.89 8.16 -19.13
N GLU A 28 22.33 7.03 -18.55
CA GLU A 28 21.45 5.89 -18.25
C GLU A 28 21.19 5.83 -16.74
N ILE A 29 20.09 6.45 -16.31
CA ILE A 29 19.55 6.30 -14.96
C ILE A 29 18.37 5.34 -15.03
N ARG A 30 18.38 4.32 -14.18
CA ARG A 30 17.27 3.38 -13.96
C ARG A 30 16.82 3.50 -12.52
N GLU A 31 15.59 3.09 -12.25
CA GLU A 31 15.00 3.16 -10.92
C GLU A 31 14.36 1.83 -10.52
N VAL A 32 14.44 1.51 -9.23
CA VAL A 32 13.66 0.43 -8.61
C VAL A 32 12.76 1.05 -7.55
N LEU A 33 11.46 0.77 -7.65
CA LEU A 33 10.46 1.11 -6.65
C LEU A 33 10.27 -0.07 -5.68
N PHE A 34 10.41 0.19 -4.39
CA PHE A 34 10.03 -0.73 -3.33
C PHE A 34 8.73 -0.22 -2.69
N LEU A 35 7.78 -1.13 -2.48
CA LEU A 35 6.51 -0.88 -1.80
C LEU A 35 6.41 -1.79 -0.59
N GLU A 36 6.11 -1.21 0.56
CA GLU A 36 5.79 -1.92 1.79
C GLU A 36 4.33 -1.63 2.14
N ILE A 37 3.49 -2.66 2.14
CA ILE A 37 2.04 -2.53 2.28
C ILE A 37 1.60 -3.38 3.47
N TRP A 38 0.97 -2.75 4.46
CA TRP A 38 0.38 -3.44 5.61
C TRP A 38 -1.14 -3.47 5.47
N THR A 39 -1.70 -4.66 5.64
CA THR A 39 -3.14 -4.89 5.55
C THR A 39 -3.67 -5.48 6.84
N ASN A 40 -4.97 -5.30 7.12
CA ASN A 40 -5.63 -5.87 8.29
C ASN A 40 -6.03 -7.35 8.14
N GLY A 41 -5.67 -7.99 7.02
CA GLY A 41 -6.00 -9.39 6.72
C GLY A 41 -7.31 -9.59 5.96
N GLY A 42 -8.16 -8.57 5.84
CA GLY A 42 -9.36 -8.62 4.99
C GLY A 42 -9.04 -8.68 3.49
N LEU A 43 -7.81 -8.31 3.13
CA LEU A 43 -7.23 -8.44 1.80
C LEU A 43 -5.72 -8.57 1.94
N THR A 44 -5.06 -9.35 1.09
CA THR A 44 -3.59 -9.49 1.12
C THR A 44 -2.90 -8.28 0.48
N PRO A 45 -1.64 -7.96 0.84
CA PRO A 45 -0.90 -6.87 0.21
C PRO A 45 -0.84 -6.96 -1.33
N ARG A 46 -0.73 -8.18 -1.87
CA ARG A 46 -0.70 -8.43 -3.32
C ARG A 46 -2.03 -8.09 -3.99
N GLU A 47 -3.14 -8.51 -3.38
CA GLU A 47 -4.48 -8.17 -3.87
C GLU A 47 -4.70 -6.66 -3.79
N ALA A 48 -4.19 -5.98 -2.76
CA ALA A 48 -4.38 -4.53 -2.58
C ALA A 48 -3.69 -3.77 -3.71
N LEU A 49 -2.46 -4.17 -4.03
CA LEU A 49 -1.72 -3.63 -5.15
C LEU A 49 -2.43 -3.90 -6.48
N TYR A 50 -2.96 -5.12 -6.64
CA TYR A 50 -3.66 -5.50 -7.86
C TYR A 50 -4.94 -4.69 -8.07
N GLU A 51 -5.79 -4.54 -7.05
CA GLU A 51 -7.00 -3.72 -7.15
C GLU A 51 -6.68 -2.23 -7.37
N ALA A 52 -5.65 -1.68 -6.72
CA ALA A 52 -5.22 -0.30 -6.94
C ALA A 52 -4.68 -0.04 -8.36
N SER A 53 -4.20 -1.08 -9.05
CA SER A 53 -3.67 -0.99 -10.41
C SER A 53 -4.73 -1.10 -11.51
N ARG A 54 -5.97 -1.47 -11.17
CA ARG A 54 -7.08 -1.56 -12.11
C ARG A 54 -7.61 -0.15 -12.41
N ASN A 55 -7.30 0.36 -13.60
CA ASN A 55 -7.96 1.53 -14.19
C ASN A 55 -9.35 1.17 -14.75
#